data_AF-A0A0S4VD56-F1
#
_entry.id   AF-A0A0S4VD56-F1
#
_cell.length_a   1.000
_cell.length_b   1.000
_cell.length_c   1.000
_cell.angle_alpha   90.00
_cell.angle_beta   90.00
_cell.angle_gamma   90.00
#
_symmetry.space_group_name_H-M   'P 1'
#
loop_
_entity.id
_entity.type
_entity.pdbx_description
1 polymer ?
#
loop_
_entity_poly.entity_id
_entity_poly.type
_entity_poly.pdbx_seq_one_letter_code
_entity_poly.pdbx_strand_id
1 'polypeptide(L)'
;MHAHARASASLDQFVTHLQRPGGHICAAKLRLNDPESSERLGEQRFVNLWLAPIQQDSLGNVFRGQFFEVPKELAQWYRVGQARQFTRDDIVDWFVNDAGLMHGAFTLRVVRERLAESKRAEFDRHTGVVQWADDGAGSHSK
;
A
#
# COMPACT_ATOMS: atom_id res chain seq x y z
N MET A 1 0.39 10.33 -12.17
CA MET A 1 1.57 10.75 -11.38
C MET A 1 1.24 11.22 -9.96
N HIS A 2 0.04 11.74 -9.67
CA HIS A 2 -0.27 12.33 -8.36
C HIS A 2 -0.32 11.34 -7.17
N ALA A 3 -0.78 10.09 -7.34
CA ALA A 3 -0.98 9.17 -6.21
C ALA A 3 0.34 8.76 -5.51
N HIS A 4 1.34 8.30 -6.27
CA HIS A 4 2.65 7.92 -5.70
C HIS A 4 3.38 9.11 -5.07
N ALA A 5 3.30 10.29 -5.70
CA ALA A 5 3.90 11.50 -5.14
C ALA A 5 3.24 11.88 -3.81
N ARG A 6 1.91 11.83 -3.72
CA ARG A 6 1.18 12.05 -2.47
C ARG A 6 1.52 11.02 -1.40
N ALA A 7 1.61 9.74 -1.78
CA ALA A 7 2.01 8.68 -0.87
C ALA A 7 3.40 8.96 -0.28
N SER A 8 4.39 9.22 -1.14
CA SER A 8 5.75 9.52 -0.73
C SER A 8 5.84 10.76 0.17
N ALA A 9 5.14 11.84 -0.19
CA ALA A 9 5.12 13.09 0.58
C ALA A 9 4.44 12.97 1.95
N SER A 10 3.61 11.94 2.17
CA SER A 10 2.86 11.73 3.40
C SER A 10 3.34 10.54 4.24
N LEU A 11 4.50 9.96 3.91
CA LEU A 11 5.06 8.81 4.64
C LEU A 11 5.33 9.09 6.13
N ASP A 12 5.53 10.34 6.54
CA ASP A 12 5.66 10.67 7.97
C ASP A 12 4.34 10.47 8.75
N GLN A 13 3.19 10.66 8.09
CA GLN A 13 1.89 10.35 8.68
C GLN A 13 1.76 8.83 8.90
N PHE A 14 2.19 8.04 7.91
CA PHE A 14 2.23 6.58 8.03
C PHE A 14 3.10 6.11 9.20
N VAL A 15 4.30 6.67 9.35
CA VAL A 15 5.19 6.38 10.48
C VAL A 15 4.57 6.77 11.81
N THR A 16 3.88 7.91 11.87
CA THR A 16 3.16 8.35 13.08
C THR A 16 2.07 7.33 13.46
N HIS A 17 1.33 6.80 12.49
CA HIS A 17 0.34 5.75 12.74
C HIS A 17 0.98 4.42 13.17
N LEU A 18 2.14 4.04 12.61
CA LEU A 18 2.86 2.82 13.04
C LEU A 18 3.25 2.85 14.52
N GLN A 19 3.59 4.03 15.04
CA GLN A 19 4.00 4.23 16.43
C GLN A 19 2.82 4.35 17.40
N ARG A 20 1.62 4.63 16.89
CA ARG A 20 0.41 4.72 17.71
C ARG A 20 0.06 3.33 18.25
N PRO A 21 -0.20 3.17 19.56
CA PRO A 21 -0.74 1.92 20.08
C PRO A 21 -2.20 1.74 19.64
N GLY A 22 -2.62 0.52 19.30
CA GLY A 22 -3.99 0.25 18.90
C GLY A 22 -4.13 -0.96 17.96
N GLY A 23 -5.37 -1.21 17.53
CA GLY A 23 -5.75 -2.30 16.62
C GLY A 23 -5.85 -1.91 15.15
N HIS A 24 -5.27 -0.77 14.74
CA HIS A 24 -5.26 -0.35 13.34
C HIS A 24 -4.29 -1.20 12.51
N ILE A 25 -4.65 -1.44 11.26
CA ILE A 25 -3.83 -2.21 10.32
C ILE A 25 -3.03 -1.23 9.46
N CYS A 26 -1.71 -1.27 9.60
CA CYS A 26 -0.79 -0.55 8.72
C CYS A 26 -0.32 -1.48 7.60
N ALA A 27 -0.39 -0.99 6.36
CA ALA A 27 0.07 -1.69 5.17
C ALA A 27 0.93 -0.80 4.29
N ALA A 28 1.90 -1.41 3.60
CA ALA A 28 2.75 -0.75 2.63
C ALA A 28 2.73 -1.51 1.30
N LYS A 29 2.71 -0.78 0.19
CA LYS A 29 2.86 -1.31 -1.15
C LYS A 29 4.30 -1.14 -1.57
N LEU A 30 4.93 -2.23 -1.99
CA LEU A 30 6.32 -2.22 -2.43
C LEU A 30 6.40 -2.46 -3.93
N ARG A 31 7.37 -1.81 -4.57
CA ARG A 31 7.80 -2.16 -5.93
C ARG A 31 8.81 -3.28 -5.83
N LEU A 32 8.49 -4.41 -6.47
CA LEU A 32 9.29 -5.63 -6.44
C LEU A 32 9.67 -6.02 -7.86
N ASN A 33 10.79 -6.72 -8.02
CA ASN A 33 11.18 -7.28 -9.30
C ASN A 33 10.12 -8.30 -9.78
N ASP A 34 9.84 -8.32 -11.07
CA ASP A 34 9.06 -9.38 -11.73
C ASP A 34 10.04 -10.24 -12.54
N PRO A 35 10.54 -11.36 -11.98
CA PRO A 35 11.63 -12.11 -12.61
C PRO A 35 11.24 -12.69 -13.97
N GLU A 36 10.02 -13.22 -14.11
CA GLU A 36 9.56 -13.83 -15.37
C GLU A 36 9.36 -12.79 -16.46
N SER A 37 8.69 -11.68 -16.17
CA SER A 37 8.57 -10.62 -17.17
C SER A 37 9.93 -10.01 -17.51
N SER A 38 10.84 -9.94 -16.54
CA SER A 38 12.17 -9.39 -16.77
C SER A 38 13.00 -10.28 -17.69
N GLU A 39 13.01 -11.59 -17.44
CA GLU A 39 13.73 -12.57 -18.26
C GLU A 39 13.13 -12.64 -19.67
N ARG A 40 11.80 -12.73 -19.77
CA ARG A 40 11.08 -12.85 -21.05
C ARG A 40 11.29 -11.63 -21.97
N LEU A 41 11.39 -10.43 -21.40
CA LEU A 41 11.50 -9.19 -22.17
C LEU A 41 12.95 -8.68 -22.29
N GLY A 42 13.90 -9.28 -21.56
CA GLY A 42 15.30 -8.84 -21.56
C GLY A 42 15.52 -7.48 -20.90
N GLU A 43 14.60 -7.02 -20.05
CA GLU A 43 14.67 -5.72 -19.37
C GLU A 43 14.04 -5.80 -17.97
N GLN A 44 14.43 -4.93 -17.04
CA GLN A 44 13.85 -4.98 -15.69
C GLN A 44 12.37 -4.59 -15.67
N ARG A 45 11.55 -5.52 -15.24
CA ARG A 45 10.11 -5.36 -14.99
C ARG A 45 9.82 -5.46 -13.51
N PHE A 46 8.74 -4.80 -13.11
CA PHE A 46 8.39 -4.67 -11.71
C PHE A 46 6.89 -4.89 -11.51
N VAL A 47 6.58 -5.40 -10.34
CA VAL A 47 5.22 -5.55 -9.84
C VAL A 47 5.08 -4.84 -8.51
N ASN A 48 3.86 -4.39 -8.19
CA ASN A 48 3.58 -3.74 -6.91
C ASN A 48 2.69 -4.64 -6.05
N LEU A 49 3.18 -5.05 -4.88
CA LEU A 49 2.46 -5.92 -3.94
C LEU A 49 2.27 -5.25 -2.59
N TRP A 50 1.15 -5.53 -1.94
CA TRP A 50 0.83 -5.02 -0.60
C TRP A 50 1.33 -5.96 0.49
N LEU A 51 1.84 -5.39 1.57
CA LEU A 51 2.29 -6.09 2.77
C LEU A 51 1.59 -5.52 4.00
N ALA A 52 1.19 -6.40 4.92
CA ALA A 52 0.60 -6.08 6.21
C ALA A 52 0.74 -7.30 7.17
N PRO A 53 0.75 -7.10 8.50
CA PRO A 53 0.94 -5.81 9.17
C PRO A 53 2.38 -5.31 9.00
N ILE A 54 2.56 -3.99 8.96
CA ILE A 54 3.89 -3.37 8.95
C ILE A 54 4.36 -3.10 10.38
N GLN A 55 5.64 -3.38 10.61
CA GLN A 55 6.38 -3.05 11.82
C GLN A 55 7.60 -2.23 11.44
N GLN A 56 8.02 -1.31 12.30
CA GLN A 56 9.27 -0.56 12.15
C GLN A 56 10.25 -1.04 13.22
N ASP A 57 11.53 -1.15 12.86
CA ASP A 57 12.58 -1.45 13.81
C ASP A 57 12.78 -0.32 14.84
N SER A 58 13.50 -0.61 15.92
CA SER A 58 13.72 0.36 17.01
C SER A 58 14.55 1.57 16.59
N LEU A 59 15.30 1.48 15.49
CA LEU A 59 16.12 2.58 14.96
C LEU A 59 15.35 3.44 13.94
N GLY A 60 14.16 3.01 13.50
CA GLY A 60 13.31 3.77 12.58
C GLY A 60 13.70 3.67 11.10
N ASN A 61 14.69 2.86 10.74
CA ASN A 61 15.26 2.84 9.40
C ASN A 61 14.77 1.67 8.55
N VAL A 62 14.32 0.59 9.20
CA VAL A 62 13.92 -0.64 8.52
C VAL A 62 12.47 -0.97 8.88
N PHE A 63 11.68 -1.22 7.84
CA PHE A 63 10.33 -1.74 7.97
C PHE A 63 10.33 -3.25 7.72
N ARG A 64 9.39 -3.95 8.35
CA ARG A 64 9.11 -5.36 8.11
C ARG A 64 7.61 -5.55 7.89
N GLY A 65 7.26 -6.27 6.83
CA GLY A 65 5.88 -6.62 6.51
C GLY A 65 5.76 -8.04 6.00
N GLN A 66 4.53 -8.53 5.85
CA GLN A 66 4.23 -9.84 5.26
C GLN A 66 3.26 -9.69 4.09
N PHE A 67 3.44 -10.47 3.02
CA PHE A 67 2.43 -10.52 1.97
C PHE A 67 1.13 -11.12 2.52
N PHE A 68 0.00 -10.45 2.32
CA PHE A 68 -1.32 -11.00 2.68
C PHE A 68 -2.10 -11.49 1.45
N GLU A 69 -1.74 -11.00 0.26
CA GLU A 69 -2.28 -11.44 -1.01
C GLU A 69 -1.16 -11.47 -2.05
N VAL A 70 -1.12 -12.54 -2.85
CA VAL A 70 -0.17 -12.71 -3.95
C VAL A 70 -0.95 -13.23 -5.16
N PRO A 71 -0.92 -12.53 -6.31
CA PRO A 71 -1.48 -13.02 -7.57
C PRO A 71 -0.92 -14.41 -7.92
N LYS A 72 -1.76 -15.28 -8.48
CA LYS A 72 -1.40 -16.68 -8.77
C LYS A 72 -0.20 -16.79 -9.70
N GLU A 73 -0.08 -15.85 -10.63
CA GLU A 73 1.01 -15.72 -11.59
C GLU A 73 2.36 -15.50 -10.90
N LEU A 74 2.35 -14.90 -9.71
CA LEU A 74 3.55 -14.57 -8.95
C LEU A 74 3.86 -15.56 -7.81
N ALA A 75 3.01 -16.58 -7.62
CA ALA A 75 3.07 -17.51 -6.50
C ALA A 75 4.36 -18.36 -6.46
N GLN A 76 5.10 -18.42 -7.58
CA GLN A 76 6.39 -19.11 -7.64
C GLN A 76 7.52 -18.32 -6.94
N TRP A 77 7.44 -16.98 -6.86
CA TRP A 77 8.47 -16.14 -6.21
C TRP A 77 8.02 -15.57 -4.86
N TYR A 78 6.72 -15.33 -4.70
CA TYR A 78 6.16 -14.71 -3.51
C TYR A 78 5.10 -15.61 -2.88
N ARG A 79 5.00 -15.58 -1.55
CA ARG A 79 4.00 -16.37 -0.81
C ARG A 79 3.33 -15.53 0.26
N VAL A 80 2.04 -15.78 0.47
CA VAL A 80 1.31 -15.23 1.62
C VAL A 80 2.01 -15.64 2.92
N GLY A 81 2.13 -14.70 3.87
CA GLY A 81 2.85 -14.86 5.14
C GLY A 81 4.37 -14.70 5.04
N GLN A 82 4.95 -14.66 3.83
CA GLN A 82 6.38 -14.44 3.67
C GLN A 82 6.73 -13.00 4.07
N ALA A 83 7.69 -12.87 5.00
CA ALA A 83 8.16 -11.59 5.47
C ALA A 83 9.17 -10.94 4.50
N ARG A 84 9.18 -9.61 4.48
CA ARG A 84 10.17 -8.78 3.79
C ARG A 84 10.61 -7.64 4.68
N GLN A 85 11.90 -7.35 4.64
CA GLN A 85 12.49 -6.12 5.14
C GLN A 85 12.65 -5.16 3.97
N PHE A 86 12.44 -3.87 4.22
CA PHE A 86 12.51 -2.82 3.21
C PHE A 86 12.76 -1.47 3.88
N THR A 87 13.18 -0.48 3.10
CA THR A 87 13.36 0.90 3.58
C THR A 87 12.22 1.78 3.08
N ARG A 88 12.23 3.05 3.50
CA ARG A 88 11.24 4.04 3.09
C ARG A 88 11.17 4.20 1.56
N ASP A 89 12.31 4.07 0.88
CA ASP A 89 12.41 4.31 -0.57
C ASP A 89 11.74 3.21 -1.40
N ASP A 90 11.53 2.03 -0.82
CA ASP A 90 10.83 0.92 -1.47
C ASP A 90 9.30 1.09 -1.48
N ILE A 91 8.77 2.00 -0.66
CA ILE A 91 7.34 2.19 -0.46
C ILE A 91 6.76 3.07 -1.57
N VAL A 92 5.91 2.48 -2.40
CA VAL A 92 5.21 3.19 -3.49
C VAL A 92 3.83 3.70 -3.11
N ASP A 93 3.22 3.11 -2.08
CA ASP A 93 1.95 3.52 -1.48
C ASP A 93 1.85 2.94 -0.07
N TRP A 94 0.97 3.48 0.76
CA TRP A 94 0.74 3.00 2.12
C TRP A 94 -0.72 3.18 2.49
N PHE A 95 -1.21 2.42 3.46
CA PHE A 95 -2.50 2.72 4.08
C PHE A 95 -2.52 2.38 5.56
N VAL A 96 -3.43 3.04 6.27
CA VAL A 96 -3.81 2.68 7.63
C VAL A 96 -5.32 2.49 7.65
N ASN A 97 -5.77 1.28 8.02
CA ASN A 97 -7.17 1.00 8.26
C ASN A 97 -7.43 1.00 9.76
N ASP A 98 -8.08 2.06 10.24
CA ASP A 98 -8.46 2.25 11.64
C ASP A 98 -9.97 2.00 11.77
N ALA A 99 -10.34 0.75 12.03
CA ALA A 99 -11.74 0.32 12.16
C ALA A 99 -12.66 0.76 10.99
N GLY A 100 -12.14 0.71 9.76
CA GLY A 100 -12.84 1.11 8.54
C GLY A 100 -12.59 2.55 8.10
N LEU A 101 -11.94 3.38 8.91
CA LEU A 101 -11.42 4.68 8.49
C LEU A 101 -10.06 4.47 7.78
N MET A 102 -10.05 4.68 6.47
CA MET A 102 -8.89 4.43 5.62
C MET A 102 -8.10 5.72 5.38
N HIS A 103 -6.90 5.78 5.94
CA HIS A 103 -5.88 6.80 5.65
C HIS A 103 -4.94 6.33 4.55
N GLY A 104 -4.43 7.26 3.75
CA GLY A 104 -3.56 6.98 2.61
C GLY A 104 -4.31 6.25 1.50
N ALA A 105 -3.80 5.08 1.13
CA ALA A 105 -4.34 4.20 0.09
C ALA A 105 -4.51 4.93 -1.26
N PHE A 106 -3.57 5.81 -1.62
CA PHE A 106 -3.73 6.74 -2.73
C PHE A 106 -3.92 6.02 -4.08
N THR A 107 -3.26 4.88 -4.27
CA THR A 107 -3.45 4.06 -5.48
C THR A 107 -4.78 3.31 -5.46
N LEU A 108 -5.29 2.88 -4.30
CA LEU A 108 -6.63 2.27 -4.19
C LEU A 108 -7.72 3.31 -4.45
N ARG A 109 -7.55 4.56 -4.01
CA ARG A 109 -8.48 5.66 -4.33
C ARG A 109 -8.60 5.87 -5.84
N VAL A 110 -7.47 5.89 -6.56
CA VAL A 110 -7.47 5.99 -8.03
C VAL A 110 -8.16 4.77 -8.68
N VAL A 111 -7.95 3.55 -8.16
CA VAL A 111 -8.66 2.36 -8.64
C VAL A 111 -10.16 2.54 -8.44
N ARG A 112 -10.59 2.92 -7.24
CA ARG A 112 -11.99 3.14 -6.89
C ARG A 112 -12.66 4.20 -7.77
N GLU A 113 -11.97 5.30 -8.05
CA GLU A 113 -12.47 6.38 -8.91
C GLU A 113 -12.75 5.90 -10.34
N ARG A 114 -11.93 4.98 -10.85
CA ARG A 114 -12.07 4.39 -12.20
C ARG A 114 -13.17 3.34 -12.29
N LEU A 115 -13.62 2.79 -11.16
CA LEU A 115 -14.75 1.87 -11.14
C LEU A 115 -16.07 2.61 -11.42
N ALA A 116 -16.97 1.92 -12.11
CA ALA A 116 -18.37 2.33 -12.20
C ALA A 116 -18.95 2.49 -10.79
N GLU A 117 -19.84 3.47 -10.62
CA GLU A 117 -20.41 3.80 -9.31
C GLU A 117 -21.02 2.58 -8.59
N SER A 118 -21.73 1.74 -9.35
CA SER A 118 -22.34 0.50 -8.86
C SER A 118 -21.34 -0.53 -8.32
N LYS A 119 -20.05 -0.42 -8.67
CA LYS A 119 -18.96 -1.31 -8.22
C LYS A 119 -18.17 -0.76 -7.05
N ARG A 120 -18.30 0.53 -6.72
CA ARG A 120 -17.51 1.16 -5.65
C ARG A 120 -17.84 0.59 -4.27
N ALA A 121 -19.11 0.32 -3.98
CA ALA A 121 -19.52 -0.26 -2.70
C ALA A 121 -18.99 -1.69 -2.49
N GLU A 122 -18.88 -2.49 -3.56
CA GLU A 122 -18.28 -3.83 -3.51
C GLU A 122 -16.77 -3.73 -3.24
N PHE A 123 -16.09 -2.80 -3.93
CA PHE A 123 -14.67 -2.52 -3.71
C PHE A 123 -14.36 -2.03 -2.29
N ASP A 124 -15.17 -1.10 -1.77
CA ASP A 124 -15.03 -0.57 -0.41
C ASP A 124 -15.16 -1.71 0.63
N ARG A 125 -16.17 -2.58 0.49
CA ARG A 125 -16.30 -3.77 1.36
C ARG A 125 -15.11 -4.72 1.26
N HIS A 126 -14.65 -5.00 0.05
CA HIS A 126 -13.51 -5.91 -0.16
C HIS A 126 -12.22 -5.37 0.46
N THR A 127 -12.00 -4.05 0.39
CA THR A 127 -10.83 -3.37 0.97
C THR A 127 -10.99 -3.02 2.45
N GLY A 128 -12.14 -3.34 3.06
CA GLY A 128 -12.44 -3.06 4.45
C GLY A 128 -12.66 -1.58 4.75
N VAL A 129 -13.02 -0.77 3.75
CA VAL A 129 -13.25 0.66 3.91
C VAL A 129 -14.72 0.92 4.27
N VAL A 130 -14.91 1.68 5.34
CA VAL A 130 -16.19 2.29 5.71
C VAL A 130 -16.19 3.78 5.34
N GLN A 131 -15.07 4.45 5.60
CA GLN A 131 -14.88 5.85 5.28
C GLN A 131 -13.46 6.09 4.79
N TRP A 132 -13.32 6.90 3.76
CA TRP A 132 -12.03 7.39 3.30
C TRP A 132 -11.67 8.66 4.07
N ALA A 133 -10.51 8.69 4.73
CA ALA A 133 -10.04 9.87 5.45
C ALA A 133 -9.72 11.02 4.48
N ASP A 134 -9.76 12.26 4.97
CA ASP A 134 -9.26 13.42 4.22
C ASP A 134 -7.77 13.60 4.53
N ASP A 135 -6.92 12.90 3.79
CA ASP A 135 -5.48 12.91 3.99
C ASP A 135 -4.79 14.11 3.32
N GLY A 136 -5.44 15.29 3.39
CA GLY A 136 -4.92 16.54 2.84
C GLY A 136 -4.52 16.41 1.37
N ALA A 137 -5.51 16.24 0.47
CA ALA A 137 -5.28 16.71 -0.90
C ALA A 137 -5.29 18.24 -0.82
N GLY A 138 -4.23 18.90 -1.30
CA GLY A 138 -4.12 20.35 -1.27
C GLY A 138 -5.44 21.04 -1.59
N SER A 139 -5.79 22.03 -0.77
CA SER A 139 -6.83 23.00 -1.05
C SER A 139 -6.59 23.60 -2.44
N HIS A 140 -7.30 23.11 -3.45
CA HIS A 140 -7.59 23.90 -4.64
C HIS A 140 -8.91 24.60 -4.38
N SER A 141 -8.82 25.66 -3.58
CA SER A 141 -9.82 26.73 -3.65
C SER A 141 -9.69 27.38 -5.02
N LYS A 142 -10.86 27.49 -5.65
CA LYS A 142 -11.22 28.13 -6.92
C LYS A 142 -10.30 29.25 -7.41
#